data_AF-A0A2H0XWC3-F1
#
_entry.id   AF-A0A2H0XWC3-F1
#
_cell.length_a   1.000
_cell.length_b   1.000
_cell.length_c   1.000
_cell.angle_alpha   90.00
_cell.angle_beta   90.00
_cell.angle_gamma   90.00
#
_symmetry.space_group_name_H-M   'P 1'
#
loop_
_entity.id
_entity.type
_entity.pdbx_description
1 polymer ?
#
loop_
_entity_poly.entity_id
_entity_poly.type
_entity_poly.pdbx_seq_one_letter_code
_entity_poly.pdbx_strand_id
1 'polypeptide(L)'
;MAALLKIGWQSANIGFLDTLHISSGVLMSADRYRHVSNWYPARGWYSEILTSHGRFAVAGTFYMGERQKILFGDRFYGARIYARTDFIVHAIHTTSVQTDCALGLHFIEGKIDFSQILTVRANFSR
;
A
#
# COMPACT_ATOMS: atom_id res chain seq x y z
N MET A 1 -19.13 -1.43 -1.53
CA MET A 1 -18.68 -0.02 -1.48
C MET A 1 -17.68 0.11 -0.34
N ALA A 2 -16.55 0.77 -0.56
CA ALA A 2 -15.54 0.98 0.47
C ALA A 2 -15.26 2.47 0.66
N ALA A 3 -14.98 2.87 1.89
CA ALA A 3 -14.58 4.22 2.29
C ALA A 3 -13.41 4.11 3.26
N LEU A 4 -12.39 4.95 3.04
CA LEU A 4 -11.20 5.01 3.88
C LEU A 4 -11.05 6.43 4.41
N LEU A 5 -11.15 6.58 5.73
CA LEU A 5 -10.89 7.83 6.42
C LEU A 5 -9.54 7.74 7.11
N LYS A 6 -8.60 8.62 6.77
CA LYS A 6 -7.26 8.66 7.36
C LYS A 6 -6.86 10.06 7.74
N ILE A 7 -6.04 10.16 8.78
CA ILE A 7 -5.24 11.34 9.09
C ILE A 7 -3.79 10.96 8.85
N GLY A 8 -3.03 11.88 8.26
CA GLY A 8 -1.63 11.65 7.97
C GLY A 8 -0.80 12.90 8.16
N TRP A 9 0.50 12.67 8.28
CA TRP A 9 1.51 13.71 8.34
C TRP A 9 2.59 13.40 7.32
N GLN A 10 3.00 14.43 6.59
CA GLN A 10 4.05 14.38 5.60
C GLN A 10 5.08 15.45 5.90
N SER A 11 6.34 15.09 5.77
CA SER A 11 7.46 16.00 5.87
C SER A 11 8.55 15.63 4.88
N ALA A 12 9.23 16.66 4.39
CA ALA A 12 10.44 16.53 3.61
C ALA A 12 11.63 16.93 4.49
N ASN A 13 12.76 16.25 4.33
CA ASN A 13 14.03 16.56 5.00
C ASN A 13 13.93 16.53 6.54
N ILE A 14 13.39 15.44 7.10
CA ILE A 14 13.38 15.23 8.57
C ILE A 14 14.51 14.29 8.99
N GLY A 15 15.46 14.84 9.77
CA GLY A 15 16.64 14.09 10.19
C GLY A 15 17.48 13.71 8.97
N PHE A 16 17.68 12.40 8.75
CA PHE A 16 18.37 11.89 7.57
C PHE A 16 17.42 11.52 6.42
N LEU A 17 16.09 11.60 6.61
CA LEU A 17 15.11 11.17 5.61
C LEU A 17 14.77 12.31 4.65
N ASP A 18 14.80 12.01 3.35
CA ASP A 18 14.38 12.95 2.32
C ASP A 18 12.86 13.12 2.32
N THR A 19 12.13 12.03 2.59
CA THR A 19 10.67 12.05 2.76
C THR A 19 10.27 11.12 3.89
N LEU A 20 9.30 11.58 4.68
CA LEU A 20 8.55 10.77 5.62
C LEU A 20 7.06 11.10 5.47
N HIS A 21 6.26 10.09 5.17
CA HIS A 21 4.82 10.16 5.16
C HIS A 21 4.28 9.02 6.01
N ILE A 22 3.45 9.34 6.99
CA ILE A 22 2.76 8.36 7.82
C ILE A 22 1.29 8.73 7.80
N SER A 23 0.42 7.75 7.56
CA SER A 23 -1.03 7.94 7.66
C SER A 23 -1.68 6.77 8.37
N SER A 24 -2.78 7.04 9.04
CA SER A 24 -3.53 6.01 9.74
C SER A 24 -5.00 6.37 9.87
N GLY A 25 -5.85 5.36 9.89
CA GLY A 25 -7.26 5.54 10.10
C GLY A 25 -8.08 4.27 9.94
N VAL A 26 -9.32 4.44 9.51
CA VAL A 26 -10.32 3.37 9.48
C VAL A 26 -10.78 3.14 8.05
N LEU A 27 -10.66 1.89 7.62
CA LEU A 27 -11.25 1.36 6.40
C LEU A 27 -12.61 0.74 6.74
N MET A 28 -13.65 1.15 6.03
CA MET A 28 -14.98 0.57 6.13
C MET A 28 -15.44 0.13 4.74
N SER A 29 -16.11 -1.01 4.65
CA SER A 29 -16.79 -1.44 3.44
C SER A 29 -18.16 -2.02 3.77
N ALA A 30 -19.02 -2.04 2.76
CA ALA A 30 -20.29 -2.75 2.76
C ALA A 30 -20.47 -3.37 1.38
N ASP A 31 -20.40 -4.69 1.29
CA ASP A 31 -20.56 -5.43 0.04
C ASP A 31 -21.76 -6.38 0.09
N ARG A 32 -22.36 -6.64 -1.07
CA ARG A 32 -23.44 -7.63 -1.21
C ARG A 32 -23.41 -8.28 -2.57
N TYR A 33 -23.77 -9.56 -2.64
CA TYR A 33 -24.18 -10.18 -3.89
C TYR A 33 -25.64 -9.83 -4.15
N ARG A 34 -25.92 -9.13 -5.23
CA ARG A 34 -27.29 -8.77 -5.61
C ARG A 34 -28.14 -10.04 -5.71
N HIS A 35 -29.30 -10.05 -5.06
CA HIS A 35 -30.25 -11.15 -5.03
C HIS A 35 -29.76 -12.48 -4.39
N VAL A 36 -28.55 -12.53 -3.83
CA VAL A 36 -28.00 -13.75 -3.20
C VAL A 36 -27.67 -13.56 -1.73
N SER A 37 -27.21 -12.37 -1.31
CA SER A 37 -26.81 -12.13 0.08
C SER A 37 -27.32 -10.80 0.62
N ASN A 38 -27.43 -10.75 1.95
CA ASN A 38 -27.54 -9.49 2.68
C ASN A 38 -26.25 -8.67 2.55
N TRP A 39 -26.32 -7.40 2.97
CA TRP A 39 -25.16 -6.54 3.12
C TRP A 39 -24.18 -7.13 4.15
N TYR A 40 -22.91 -7.09 3.80
CA TYR A 40 -21.79 -7.50 4.63
C TYR A 40 -20.94 -6.26 4.92
N PRO A 41 -21.21 -5.55 6.04
CA PRO A 41 -20.35 -4.48 6.49
C PRO A 41 -19.06 -5.06 7.07
N ALA A 42 -17.93 -4.45 6.76
CA ALA A 42 -16.63 -4.80 7.34
C ALA A 42 -15.86 -3.52 7.69
N ARG A 43 -15.21 -3.50 8.85
CA ARG A 43 -14.35 -2.39 9.27
C ARG A 43 -13.00 -2.86 9.78
N GLY A 44 -11.98 -2.04 9.60
CA GLY A 44 -10.66 -2.29 10.16
C GLY A 44 -9.80 -1.05 10.23
N TRP A 45 -8.75 -1.16 11.02
CA TRP A 45 -7.68 -0.19 11.09
C TRP A 45 -6.77 -0.35 9.86
N TYR A 46 -6.37 0.77 9.28
CA TYR A 46 -5.50 0.81 8.12
C TYR A 46 -4.44 1.90 8.30
N SER A 47 -3.18 1.54 8.14
CA SER A 47 -2.04 2.44 8.28
C SER A 47 -1.08 2.30 7.11
N GLU A 48 -0.43 3.39 6.78
CA GLU A 48 0.63 3.44 5.77
C GLU A 48 1.82 4.24 6.28
N ILE A 49 3.00 3.83 5.84
CA ILE A 49 4.23 4.59 5.96
C ILE A 49 4.94 4.60 4.62
N LEU A 50 5.52 5.72 4.25
CA LEU A 50 6.46 5.85 3.16
C LEU A 50 7.63 6.67 3.67
N THR A 51 8.84 6.14 3.51
CA THR A 51 10.05 6.87 3.83
C THR A 51 11.09 6.69 2.74
N SER A 52 11.90 7.72 2.50
CA SER A 52 12.98 7.66 1.52
C SER A 52 14.26 8.33 2.01
N HIS A 53 15.37 7.82 1.50
CA HIS A 53 16.71 8.37 1.69
C HIS A 53 17.58 8.06 0.45
N GLY A 54 18.04 9.10 -0.24
CA GLY A 54 18.77 9.03 -1.48
C GLY A 54 18.00 8.26 -2.55
N ARG A 55 18.54 7.12 -2.97
CA ARG A 55 17.93 6.25 -4.00
C ARG A 55 17.05 5.15 -3.40
N PHE A 56 16.90 5.10 -2.09
CA PHE A 56 16.16 4.04 -1.41
C PHE A 56 14.86 4.59 -0.84
N ALA A 57 13.81 3.78 -0.91
CA ALA A 57 12.57 4.03 -0.20
C ALA A 57 12.02 2.74 0.41
N VAL A 58 11.28 2.89 1.51
CA VAL A 58 10.52 1.82 2.13
C VAL A 58 9.09 2.28 2.24
N ALA A 59 8.18 1.50 1.66
CA ALA A 59 6.74 1.68 1.84
C ALA A 59 6.19 0.53 2.68
N GLY A 60 5.30 0.85 3.61
CA GLY A 60 4.64 -0.12 4.47
C GLY A 60 3.14 0.11 4.48
N THR A 61 2.37 -0.97 4.42
CA THR A 61 0.92 -0.95 4.61
C THR A 61 0.56 -1.94 5.70
N PHE A 62 -0.31 -1.55 6.62
CA PHE A 62 -0.81 -2.43 7.66
C PHE A 62 -2.33 -2.35 7.74
N TYR A 63 -2.97 -3.50 7.84
CA TYR A 63 -4.40 -3.62 8.04
C TYR A 63 -4.70 -4.62 9.15
N MET A 64 -5.64 -4.24 10.03
CA MET A 64 -6.16 -5.13 11.06
C MET A 64 -7.65 -4.90 11.27
N GLY A 65 -8.47 -5.93 11.08
CA GLY A 65 -9.91 -5.81 11.27
C GLY A 65 -10.71 -6.99 10.73
N GLU A 66 -11.94 -6.69 10.34
CA GLU A 66 -12.88 -7.62 9.72
C GLU A 66 -12.51 -7.86 8.25
N ARG A 67 -12.61 -9.11 7.79
CA ARG A 67 -12.26 -9.46 6.40
C ARG A 67 -13.08 -8.60 5.44
N GLN A 68 -12.42 -7.90 4.53
CA GLN A 68 -13.09 -7.14 3.48
C GLN A 68 -13.54 -8.10 2.37
N LYS A 69 -14.78 -7.96 1.89
CA LYS A 69 -15.34 -8.91 0.93
C LYS A 69 -15.28 -8.38 -0.51
N ILE A 70 -14.07 -8.25 -1.03
CA ILE A 70 -13.85 -7.84 -2.43
C ILE A 70 -13.75 -9.08 -3.33
N LEU A 71 -14.79 -9.27 -4.13
CA LEU A 71 -15.02 -10.42 -5.02
C LEU A 71 -13.89 -10.70 -6.02
N PHE A 72 -13.22 -9.66 -6.50
CA PHE A 72 -12.14 -9.73 -7.50
C PHE A 72 -10.89 -8.97 -7.02
N GLY A 73 -10.64 -9.04 -5.72
CA GLY A 73 -9.53 -8.34 -5.08
C GLY A 73 -8.34 -9.25 -4.79
N ASP A 74 -7.22 -8.62 -4.47
CA ASP A 74 -6.06 -9.27 -3.87
C ASP A 74 -6.44 -10.03 -2.57
N ARG A 75 -5.70 -11.09 -2.23
CA ARG A 75 -5.81 -11.83 -0.97
C ARG A 75 -5.76 -10.92 0.25
N PHE A 76 -5.09 -9.77 0.15
CA PHE A 76 -5.15 -8.67 1.11
C PHE A 76 -6.55 -8.43 1.67
N TYR A 77 -7.55 -8.27 0.79
CA TYR A 77 -8.89 -7.88 1.23
C TYR A 77 -9.55 -8.97 2.07
N GLY A 78 -9.25 -10.23 1.80
CA GLY A 78 -9.80 -11.36 2.55
C GLY A 78 -9.18 -11.59 3.92
N ALA A 79 -8.09 -10.92 4.29
CA ALA A 79 -7.34 -11.18 5.52
C ALA A 79 -7.82 -10.33 6.71
N ARG A 80 -7.77 -10.89 7.93
CA ARG A 80 -8.04 -10.12 9.16
C ARG A 80 -6.84 -9.28 9.60
N ILE A 81 -5.64 -9.77 9.34
CA ILE A 81 -4.38 -9.10 9.61
C ILE A 81 -3.54 -9.22 8.35
N TYR A 82 -3.10 -8.08 7.85
CA TYR A 82 -2.23 -7.98 6.70
C TYR A 82 -1.17 -6.92 6.94
N ALA A 83 0.07 -7.23 6.58
CA ALA A 83 1.12 -6.23 6.46
C ALA A 83 1.81 -6.39 5.10
N ARG A 84 2.24 -5.28 4.51
CA ARG A 84 3.09 -5.26 3.35
C ARG A 84 4.27 -4.35 3.60
N THR A 85 5.44 -4.74 3.11
CA THR A 85 6.62 -3.89 3.10
C THR A 85 7.27 -3.97 1.72
N ASP A 86 7.39 -2.83 1.04
CA ASP A 86 8.07 -2.70 -0.23
C ASP A 86 9.40 -1.99 -0.01
N PHE A 87 10.49 -2.66 -0.39
CA PHE A 87 11.83 -2.07 -0.50
C PHE A 87 12.04 -1.60 -1.93
N ILE A 88 12.25 -0.30 -2.10
CA ILE A 88 12.27 0.37 -3.39
C ILE A 88 13.67 0.95 -3.63
N VAL A 89 14.19 0.76 -4.83
CA VAL A 89 15.42 1.38 -5.33
C VAL A 89 15.13 2.18 -6.59
N HIS A 90 15.41 3.47 -6.55
CA HIS A 90 15.40 4.37 -7.70
C HIS A 90 16.71 4.18 -8.49
N ALA A 91 16.73 3.21 -9.41
CA ALA A 91 17.95 2.77 -10.09
C ALA A 91 18.49 3.81 -11.08
N ILE A 92 17.59 4.37 -11.89
CA ILE A 92 17.90 5.41 -12.89
C ILE A 92 16.93 6.55 -12.65
N HIS A 93 17.44 7.77 -12.52
CA HIS A 93 16.61 8.96 -12.35
C HIS A 93 17.19 10.10 -13.18
N THR A 94 16.88 10.10 -14.48
CA THR A 94 17.22 11.18 -15.40
C THR A 94 15.95 11.93 -15.81
N THR A 95 16.10 13.02 -16.57
CA THR A 95 14.96 13.76 -17.13
C THR A 95 14.17 12.92 -18.13
N SER A 96 14.86 12.08 -18.91
CA SER A 96 14.25 11.27 -19.98
C SER A 96 13.77 9.90 -19.51
N VAL A 97 14.45 9.29 -18.52
CA VAL A 97 14.15 7.93 -18.06
C VAL A 97 14.23 7.85 -16.54
N GLN A 98 13.20 7.27 -15.94
CA GLN A 98 13.16 6.93 -14.52
C GLN A 98 12.88 5.45 -14.35
N THR A 99 13.49 4.83 -13.34
CA THR A 99 13.34 3.41 -13.06
C THR A 99 13.28 3.13 -11.57
N ASP A 100 12.23 2.45 -11.16
CA ASP A 100 12.03 1.98 -9.79
C ASP A 100 11.98 0.45 -9.77
N CYS A 101 12.80 -0.15 -8.90
CA CYS A 101 12.76 -1.58 -8.61
C CYS A 101 12.19 -1.76 -7.21
N ALA A 102 11.11 -2.51 -7.05
CA ALA A 102 10.50 -2.79 -5.76
C ALA A 102 10.47 -4.30 -5.46
N LEU A 103 10.90 -4.67 -4.26
CA LEU A 103 10.66 -5.99 -3.67
C LEU A 103 9.62 -5.83 -2.56
N GLY A 104 8.43 -6.38 -2.78
CA GLY A 104 7.33 -6.40 -1.82
C GLY A 104 7.26 -7.70 -1.05
N LEU A 105 7.16 -7.64 0.26
CA LEU A 105 6.84 -8.76 1.15
C LEU A 105 5.43 -8.58 1.69
N HIS A 106 4.58 -9.60 1.58
CA HIS A 106 3.23 -9.57 2.15
C HIS A 106 3.12 -10.61 3.26
N PHE A 107 2.63 -10.17 4.41
CA PHE A 107 2.39 -10.97 5.58
C PHE A 107 0.88 -11.12 5.73
N ILE A 108 0.36 -12.31 5.42
CA ILE A 108 -1.08 -12.58 5.33
C ILE A 108 -1.41 -13.74 6.27
N GLU A 109 -2.02 -13.44 7.42
CA GLU A 109 -2.47 -14.46 8.40
C GLU A 109 -1.41 -15.54 8.72
N GLY A 110 -0.17 -15.10 8.98
CA GLY A 110 0.96 -15.98 9.32
C GLY A 110 1.69 -16.61 8.12
N LYS A 111 1.27 -16.30 6.89
CA LYS A 111 1.98 -16.66 5.66
C LYS A 111 2.77 -15.46 5.15
N ILE A 112 3.90 -15.75 4.50
CA ILE A 112 4.70 -14.73 3.80
C ILE A 112 4.66 -15.07 2.32
N ASP A 113 4.31 -14.09 1.50
CA ASP A 113 4.54 -14.12 0.06
C ASP A 113 5.41 -12.92 -0.34
N PHE A 114 5.91 -12.95 -1.58
CA PHE A 114 6.72 -11.87 -2.11
C PHE A 114 6.33 -11.55 -3.56
N SER A 115 6.58 -10.30 -3.95
CA SER A 115 6.34 -9.78 -5.29
C SER A 115 7.47 -8.86 -5.72
N GLN A 116 7.70 -8.74 -7.02
CA GLN A 116 8.70 -7.85 -7.61
C GLN A 116 8.04 -6.96 -8.65
N ILE A 117 8.41 -5.67 -8.66
CA ILE A 117 7.93 -4.71 -9.65
C ILE A 117 9.13 -3.95 -10.21
N LEU A 118 9.21 -3.87 -11.53
CA LEU A 118 10.08 -2.96 -12.25
C LEU A 118 9.19 -1.92 -12.94
N THR A 119 9.28 -0.67 -12.52
CA THR A 119 8.58 0.45 -13.15
C THR A 119 9.58 1.25 -13.97
N VAL A 120 9.32 1.37 -15.27
CA VAL A 120 10.11 2.23 -16.17
C VAL A 120 9.19 3.35 -16.66
N ARG A 121 9.64 4.60 -16.50
CA ARG A 121 8.94 5.80 -16.98
C ARG A 121 9.84 6.51 -17.98
N ALA A 122 9.35 6.67 -19.21
CA ALA A 122 10.04 7.40 -20.27
C ALA A 122 9.30 8.71 -20.56
N ASN A 123 10.03 9.82 -20.52
CA ASN A 123 9.53 11.15 -20.81
C ASN A 123 10.02 11.58 -22.20
N PHE A 124 9.08 11.77 -23.13
CA PHE A 124 9.36 12.15 -24.52
C PHE A 124 9.14 13.65 -24.79
N SER A 125 9.28 14.50 -23.77
CA SER A 125 9.24 15.95 -23.97
C SER A 125 10.40 16.36 -24.89
N ARG A 126 10.07 17.04 -26.00
CA ARG A 126 11.04 17.70 -26.89
C ARG A 126 11.81 18.80 -26.17
#